data_AF-A0A1D3U7E4-F1
#
_entry.id   AF-A0A1D3U7E4-F1
#
_cell.length_a   1.000
_cell.length_b   1.000
_cell.length_c   1.000
_cell.angle_alpha   90.00
_cell.angle_beta   90.00
_cell.angle_gamma   90.00
#
_symmetry.space_group_name_H-M   'P 1'
#
loop_
_entity.id
_entity.type
_entity.pdbx_description
1 polymer ?
#
loop_
_entity_poly.entity_id
_entity_poly.type
_entity_poly.pdbx_seq_one_letter_code
_entity_poly.pdbx_strand_id
1 'polypeptide(L)'
;MIIGKNFWDEEKDAPILKRNGNYINKENCENVCKRAEHFYEIMLSYIKEDINVEIKDDCNDKEILRIIKLDAERTFNKEENRSLLIEVLQSIYPITNDYHQGISFISSFLLLFLEPKEVIKIITGLHKYYLPGYFKAMPKAYVRDSRVFLSTLNYFHPNLHEHIKNLITPEAFVSKWFIGLNVHVLTFESLMLFFEHLLKEGDIFLFKYSIALCRTLEQEIMNTNDVSKLLALLRLDQSLFPNDYKKSEGQKIGDFFLNIIEASLTVDMTNIDLDKLRQEACEQMRLEEERRKQIEMERFLTDDEIIFSDEEEDYTKSGDDAGKCPSENGEDVISAADAGEGDGKEVIQDAKTGMAECEYTEKTICEDKDVEKRECEYMEKI
;
A
#
# COMPACT_ATOMS: atom_id res chain seq x y z
N MET A 1 -11.15 -12.44 16.85
CA MET A 1 -10.11 -12.32 17.92
C MET A 1 -10.49 -11.41 19.10
N ILE A 2 -10.96 -10.17 18.89
CA ILE A 2 -10.96 -9.08 19.91
C ILE A 2 -11.80 -9.29 21.17
N ILE A 3 -12.72 -10.25 21.15
CA ILE A 3 -13.54 -10.67 22.31
C ILE A 3 -12.76 -11.60 23.27
N GLY A 4 -11.56 -12.04 22.89
CA GLY A 4 -10.70 -12.87 23.71
C GLY A 4 -10.35 -12.18 25.03
N LYS A 5 -10.51 -12.89 26.15
CA LYS A 5 -10.41 -12.35 27.52
C LYS A 5 -9.15 -11.53 27.78
N ASN A 6 -8.01 -11.97 27.22
CA ASN A 6 -6.70 -11.35 27.38
C ASN A 6 -6.28 -10.47 26.19
N PHE A 7 -7.06 -10.42 25.09
CA PHE A 7 -6.66 -9.74 23.85
C PHE A 7 -6.23 -8.29 24.10
N TRP A 8 -7.01 -7.55 24.89
CA TRP A 8 -6.72 -6.15 25.23
C TRP A 8 -5.54 -5.94 26.19
N ASP A 9 -5.09 -6.99 26.87
CA ASP A 9 -3.89 -6.96 27.71
C ASP A 9 -2.62 -7.34 26.92
N GLU A 10 -2.80 -8.10 25.83
CA GLU A 10 -1.75 -8.80 25.08
C GLU A 10 -1.44 -8.20 23.70
N GLU A 11 -2.45 -7.66 23.01
CA GLU A 11 -2.39 -7.16 21.64
C GLU A 11 -2.66 -5.64 21.55
N LYS A 12 -2.89 -4.94 22.67
CA LYS A 12 -3.20 -3.49 22.69
C LYS A 12 -2.22 -2.61 21.90
N ASP A 13 -0.94 -2.98 21.91
CA ASP A 13 0.15 -2.26 21.26
C ASP A 13 0.56 -2.91 19.91
N ALA A 14 -0.25 -3.86 19.40
CA ALA A 14 0.03 -4.59 18.16
C ALA A 14 -0.05 -3.67 16.93
N PRO A 15 0.84 -3.84 15.92
CA PRO A 15 0.87 -2.98 14.74
C PRO A 15 -0.45 -2.89 13.97
N ILE A 16 -1.28 -3.95 13.96
CA ILE A 16 -2.61 -3.91 13.35
C ILE A 16 -3.54 -2.87 13.99
N LEU A 17 -3.44 -2.63 15.30
CA LEU A 17 -4.28 -1.67 16.03
C LEU A 17 -3.82 -0.21 15.88
N LYS A 18 -2.77 0.08 15.11
CA LYS A 18 -2.19 1.43 14.99
C LYS A 18 -3.19 2.50 14.51
N ARG A 19 -4.21 2.12 13.72
CA ARG A 19 -5.31 3.01 13.28
C ARG A 19 -6.61 2.86 14.07
N ASN A 20 -6.61 2.12 15.19
CA ASN A 20 -7.79 1.95 16.03
C ASN A 20 -8.26 3.27 16.66
N GLY A 21 -7.34 4.11 17.15
CA GLY A 21 -7.70 5.40 17.75
C GLY A 21 -8.63 5.30 18.97
N ASN A 22 -8.63 4.15 19.65
CA ASN A 22 -9.59 3.77 20.71
C ASN A 22 -11.07 3.69 20.25
N TYR A 23 -11.35 3.64 18.93
CA TYR A 23 -12.69 3.38 18.40
C TYR A 23 -13.23 2.03 18.90
N ILE A 24 -12.39 0.99 18.88
CA ILE A 24 -12.67 -0.33 19.40
C ILE A 24 -11.91 -0.52 20.71
N ASN A 25 -12.59 -1.01 21.73
CA ASN A 25 -12.05 -1.25 23.07
C ASN A 25 -12.80 -2.41 23.75
N LYS A 26 -12.38 -2.75 24.98
CA LYS A 26 -12.94 -3.86 25.76
C LYS A 26 -14.43 -3.73 26.08
N GLU A 27 -14.99 -2.52 26.06
CA GLU A 27 -16.39 -2.26 26.41
C GLU A 27 -17.34 -2.37 25.20
N ASN A 28 -16.84 -2.09 23.99
CA ASN A 28 -17.65 -2.09 22.76
C ASN A 28 -17.30 -3.18 21.75
N CYS A 29 -16.24 -3.97 21.97
CA CYS A 29 -15.74 -4.98 21.03
C CYS A 29 -16.83 -5.93 20.51
N GLU A 30 -17.71 -6.44 21.39
CA GLU A 30 -18.82 -7.31 20.99
C GLU A 30 -19.80 -6.66 20.01
N ASN A 31 -20.04 -5.35 20.14
CA ASN A 31 -20.93 -4.62 19.24
C ASN A 31 -20.28 -4.38 17.88
N VAL A 32 -18.95 -4.19 17.84
CA VAL A 32 -18.21 -4.06 16.58
C VAL A 32 -18.08 -5.42 15.87
N CYS A 33 -17.92 -6.53 16.61
CA CYS A 33 -18.04 -7.88 16.04
C CYS A 33 -19.41 -8.10 15.38
N LYS A 34 -20.52 -7.81 16.07
CA LYS A 34 -21.88 -7.91 15.49
C LYS A 34 -22.07 -7.06 14.22
N ARG A 35 -21.43 -5.89 14.15
CA ARG A 35 -21.41 -5.06 12.93
C ARG A 35 -20.61 -5.74 11.80
N ALA A 36 -19.48 -6.36 12.13
CA ALA A 36 -18.63 -7.06 11.17
C ALA A 36 -19.23 -8.38 10.66
N GLU A 37 -20.00 -9.12 11.47
CA GLU A 37 -20.69 -10.37 11.09
C GLU A 37 -21.48 -10.20 9.77
N HIS A 38 -22.12 -9.03 9.58
CA HIS A 38 -22.85 -8.69 8.36
C HIS A 38 -21.96 -8.51 7.12
N PHE A 39 -20.63 -8.41 7.21
CA PHE A 39 -19.74 -8.22 6.05
C PHE A 39 -19.84 -9.39 5.07
N TYR A 40 -19.87 -10.62 5.57
CA TYR A 40 -20.01 -11.80 4.71
C TYR A 40 -21.42 -11.90 4.12
N GLU A 41 -22.46 -11.56 4.90
CA GLU A 41 -23.85 -11.53 4.45
C GLU A 41 -24.09 -10.48 3.35
N ILE A 42 -23.53 -9.28 3.52
CA ILE A 42 -23.50 -8.21 2.51
C ILE A 42 -22.90 -8.79 1.22
N MET A 43 -21.70 -9.35 1.30
CA MET A 43 -20.99 -9.85 0.12
C MET A 43 -21.77 -10.97 -0.60
N LEU A 44 -22.37 -11.91 0.15
CA LEU A 44 -23.23 -12.95 -0.41
C LEU A 44 -24.55 -12.42 -1.02
N SER A 45 -25.05 -11.26 -0.60
CA SER A 45 -26.23 -10.68 -1.23
C SER A 45 -25.98 -10.22 -2.68
N TYR A 46 -24.70 -10.05 -3.07
CA TYR A 46 -24.28 -9.69 -4.42
C TYR A 46 -23.61 -10.85 -5.20
N ILE A 47 -22.99 -11.83 -4.51
CA ILE A 47 -22.40 -13.03 -5.12
C ILE A 47 -23.37 -14.21 -5.09
N LYS A 48 -23.74 -14.74 -6.26
CA LYS A 48 -24.76 -15.80 -6.40
C LYS A 48 -24.25 -17.24 -6.25
N GLU A 49 -22.95 -17.42 -6.05
CA GLU A 49 -22.31 -18.75 -5.89
C GLU A 49 -21.90 -18.99 -4.44
N ASP A 50 -22.14 -20.22 -3.93
CA ASP A 50 -21.68 -20.60 -2.60
C ASP A 50 -20.17 -20.85 -2.60
N ILE A 51 -19.46 -20.02 -1.84
CA ILE A 51 -18.01 -20.09 -1.70
C ILE A 51 -17.70 -21.15 -0.63
N ASN A 52 -17.64 -22.42 -1.04
CA ASN A 52 -17.20 -23.51 -0.18
C ASN A 52 -15.69 -23.38 0.12
N VAL A 53 -15.34 -23.40 1.41
CA VAL A 53 -13.97 -23.19 1.91
C VAL A 53 -13.69 -24.19 3.03
N GLU A 54 -12.53 -24.83 2.93
CA GLU A 54 -11.93 -25.62 3.99
C GLU A 54 -10.64 -24.94 4.45
N ILE A 55 -10.39 -24.94 5.76
CA ILE A 55 -9.12 -24.44 6.32
C ILE A 55 -8.09 -25.56 6.14
N LYS A 56 -6.96 -25.26 5.48
CA LYS A 56 -5.90 -26.22 5.15
C LYS A 56 -4.53 -25.56 5.15
N ASP A 57 -3.57 -26.25 5.76
CA ASP A 57 -2.14 -26.01 5.57
C ASP A 57 -1.70 -26.66 4.23
N ASP A 58 -1.93 -25.95 3.12
CA ASP A 58 -1.65 -26.42 1.74
C ASP A 58 -0.76 -25.42 0.96
N CYS A 59 -0.01 -24.58 1.68
CA CYS A 59 1.00 -23.71 1.08
C CYS A 59 2.31 -24.48 0.89
N ASN A 60 2.40 -25.16 -0.25
CA ASN A 60 3.55 -26.00 -0.61
C ASN A 60 4.80 -25.19 -1.03
N ASP A 61 4.69 -23.87 -1.21
CA ASP A 61 5.80 -23.00 -1.53
C ASP A 61 6.49 -22.47 -0.25
N LYS A 62 7.78 -22.78 -0.11
CA LYS A 62 8.58 -22.43 1.08
C LYS A 62 8.88 -20.94 1.19
N GLU A 63 9.00 -20.23 0.08
CA GLU A 63 9.31 -18.81 0.07
C GLU A 63 8.05 -17.98 0.35
N ILE A 64 6.92 -18.35 -0.25
CA ILE A 64 5.63 -17.76 0.11
C ILE A 64 5.30 -18.00 1.59
N LEU A 65 5.53 -19.22 2.10
CA LEU A 65 5.37 -19.51 3.53
C LEU A 65 6.30 -18.68 4.42
N ARG A 66 7.51 -18.35 3.96
CA ARG A 66 8.43 -17.45 4.67
C ARG A 66 7.87 -16.02 4.74
N ILE A 67 7.31 -15.52 3.64
CA ILE A 67 6.68 -14.19 3.58
C ILE A 67 5.45 -14.13 4.49
N ILE A 68 4.55 -15.13 4.41
CA ILE A 68 3.35 -15.25 5.27
C ILE A 68 3.71 -15.18 6.76
N LYS A 69 4.77 -15.88 7.18
CA LYS A 69 5.25 -15.87 8.58
C LYS A 69 5.77 -14.49 9.00
N LEU A 70 6.61 -13.86 8.17
CA LEU A 70 7.12 -12.52 8.43
C LEU A 70 6.01 -11.47 8.51
N ASP A 71 4.96 -11.60 7.69
CA ASP A 71 3.82 -10.68 7.74
C ASP A 71 2.97 -10.89 9.00
N ALA A 72 2.83 -12.12 9.49
CA ALA A 72 2.18 -12.38 10.77
C ALA A 72 2.98 -11.81 11.96
N GLU A 73 4.29 -12.02 11.98
CA GLU A 73 5.20 -11.46 13.00
C GLU A 73 5.13 -9.93 13.09
N ARG A 74 4.97 -9.25 11.95
CA ARG A 74 4.83 -7.78 11.85
C ARG A 74 3.44 -7.26 12.20
N THR A 75 2.44 -8.12 12.37
CA THR A 75 1.02 -7.75 12.48
C THR A 75 0.48 -7.92 13.90
N PHE A 76 0.77 -9.06 14.52
CA PHE A 76 0.30 -9.45 15.85
C PHE A 76 1.48 -9.67 16.81
N ASN A 77 1.25 -9.51 18.11
CA ASN A 77 2.26 -9.72 19.15
C ASN A 77 2.33 -11.18 19.59
N LYS A 78 1.19 -11.89 19.69
CA LYS A 78 1.13 -13.26 20.22
C LYS A 78 1.27 -14.33 19.15
N GLU A 79 2.02 -15.38 19.50
CA GLU A 79 2.22 -16.57 18.67
C GLU A 79 0.90 -17.25 18.27
N GLU A 80 -0.09 -17.25 19.17
CA GLU A 80 -1.44 -17.78 18.92
C GLU A 80 -2.16 -17.02 17.78
N ASN A 81 -2.18 -15.69 17.84
CA ASN A 81 -2.80 -14.86 16.80
C ASN A 81 -2.00 -14.88 15.48
N ARG A 82 -0.66 -14.95 15.57
CA ARG A 82 0.22 -15.16 14.40
C ARG A 82 -0.08 -16.49 13.71
N SER A 83 -0.19 -17.57 14.48
CA SER A 83 -0.50 -18.91 13.96
C SER A 83 -1.86 -18.94 13.27
N LEU A 84 -2.88 -18.28 13.84
CA LEU A 84 -4.20 -18.18 13.22
C LEU A 84 -4.19 -17.41 11.90
N LEU A 85 -3.43 -16.31 11.82
CA LEU A 85 -3.26 -15.60 10.55
C LEU A 85 -2.48 -16.43 9.52
N ILE A 86 -1.44 -17.15 9.94
CA ILE A 86 -0.66 -18.04 9.06
C ILE A 86 -1.58 -19.12 8.46
N GLU A 87 -2.37 -19.81 9.29
CA GLU A 87 -3.33 -20.85 8.86
C GLU A 87 -4.36 -20.31 7.84
N VAL A 88 -4.88 -19.10 8.08
CA VAL A 88 -5.80 -18.41 7.16
C VAL A 88 -5.13 -18.05 5.84
N LEU A 89 -3.91 -17.50 5.86
CA LEU A 89 -3.19 -17.12 4.65
C LEU A 89 -2.74 -18.34 3.83
N GLN A 90 -2.34 -19.42 4.49
CA GLN A 90 -2.05 -20.71 3.84
C GLN A 90 -3.31 -21.32 3.19
N SER A 91 -4.48 -21.14 3.79
CA SER A 91 -5.76 -21.57 3.20
C SER A 91 -6.20 -20.70 2.01
N ILE A 92 -5.81 -19.42 1.99
CA ILE A 92 -6.11 -18.49 0.89
C ILE A 92 -5.18 -18.71 -0.32
N TYR A 93 -3.90 -19.03 -0.09
CA TYR A 93 -2.90 -19.12 -1.15
C TYR A 93 -3.28 -20.03 -2.34
N PRO A 94 -3.82 -21.25 -2.16
CA PRO A 94 -4.30 -22.09 -3.26
C PRO A 94 -5.48 -21.48 -4.03
N ILE A 95 -6.25 -20.58 -3.41
CA ILE A 95 -7.41 -19.91 -4.01
C ILE A 95 -6.95 -18.73 -4.89
N THR A 96 -5.93 -17.99 -4.45
CA THR A 96 -5.34 -16.88 -5.21
C THR A 96 -4.30 -17.34 -6.24
N ASN A 97 -3.78 -18.57 -6.11
CA ASN A 97 -2.72 -19.17 -6.94
C ASN A 97 -1.48 -18.25 -7.06
N ASP A 98 -1.23 -17.46 -6.02
CA ASP A 98 -0.15 -16.48 -5.86
C ASP A 98 -0.32 -15.80 -4.48
N TYR A 99 0.63 -14.96 -4.07
CA TYR A 99 0.54 -14.18 -2.84
C TYR A 99 0.97 -12.71 -3.04
N HIS A 100 0.16 -11.81 -2.47
CA HIS A 100 0.53 -10.41 -2.29
C HIS A 100 0.27 -10.00 -0.84
N GLN A 101 1.20 -9.25 -0.23
CA GLN A 101 1.14 -8.83 1.18
C GLN A 101 -0.18 -8.13 1.58
N GLY A 102 -0.85 -7.49 0.62
CA GLY A 102 -2.20 -6.92 0.82
C GLY A 102 -3.22 -7.91 1.37
N ILE A 103 -3.14 -9.20 1.01
CA ILE A 103 -4.00 -10.26 1.58
C ILE A 103 -3.83 -10.31 3.10
N SER A 104 -2.59 -10.23 3.61
CA SER A 104 -2.29 -10.26 5.05
C SER A 104 -2.88 -9.06 5.78
N PHE A 105 -2.78 -7.86 5.20
CA PHE A 105 -3.39 -6.66 5.77
C PHE A 105 -4.91 -6.80 5.90
N ILE A 106 -5.59 -7.27 4.86
CA ILE A 106 -7.05 -7.43 4.86
C ILE A 106 -7.47 -8.56 5.81
N SER A 107 -6.80 -9.72 5.73
CA SER A 107 -7.13 -10.90 6.53
C SER A 107 -6.92 -10.66 8.02
N SER A 108 -5.86 -9.97 8.40
CA SER A 108 -5.58 -9.62 9.81
C SER A 108 -6.58 -8.63 10.38
N PHE A 109 -6.99 -7.62 9.62
CA PHE A 109 -8.07 -6.70 10.03
C PHE A 109 -9.38 -7.46 10.23
N LEU A 110 -9.78 -8.32 9.29
CA LEU A 110 -11.02 -9.08 9.38
C LEU A 110 -11.00 -10.10 10.54
N LEU A 111 -9.86 -10.78 10.79
CA LEU A 111 -9.67 -11.72 11.91
C LEU A 111 -9.81 -11.09 13.30
N LEU A 112 -9.70 -9.76 13.41
CA LEU A 112 -10.07 -9.07 14.64
C LEU A 112 -11.51 -9.42 15.04
N PHE A 113 -12.44 -9.43 14.08
CA PHE A 113 -13.88 -9.51 14.34
C PHE A 113 -14.50 -10.87 14.00
N LEU A 114 -14.02 -11.50 12.92
CA LEU A 114 -14.67 -12.64 12.26
C LEU A 114 -13.96 -13.97 12.52
N GLU A 115 -14.67 -15.07 12.28
CA GLU A 115 -14.10 -16.41 12.31
C GLU A 115 -13.24 -16.69 11.05
N PRO A 116 -12.17 -17.51 11.14
CA PRO A 116 -11.26 -17.79 10.03
C PRO A 116 -11.93 -18.17 8.71
N LYS A 117 -13.01 -18.97 8.75
CA LYS A 117 -13.75 -19.38 7.56
C LYS A 117 -14.42 -18.20 6.85
N GLU A 118 -14.95 -17.25 7.61
CA GLU A 118 -15.61 -16.06 7.06
C GLU A 118 -14.59 -15.13 6.41
N VAL A 119 -13.41 -14.98 7.03
CA VAL A 119 -12.30 -14.21 6.46
C VAL A 119 -11.85 -14.78 5.13
N ILE A 120 -11.57 -16.10 5.06
CA ILE A 120 -11.16 -16.75 3.80
C ILE A 120 -12.26 -16.61 2.73
N LYS A 121 -13.54 -16.74 3.12
CA LYS A 121 -14.67 -16.54 2.21
C LYS A 121 -14.75 -15.11 1.68
N ILE A 122 -14.62 -14.08 2.53
CA ILE A 122 -14.59 -12.67 2.11
C ILE A 122 -13.41 -12.40 1.16
N ILE A 123 -12.20 -12.85 1.51
CA ILE A 123 -11.02 -12.72 0.65
C ILE A 123 -11.23 -13.42 -0.71
N THR A 124 -11.85 -14.61 -0.71
CA THR A 124 -12.18 -15.34 -1.94
C THR A 124 -13.19 -14.58 -2.79
N GLY A 125 -14.21 -13.98 -2.19
CA GLY A 125 -15.19 -13.17 -2.89
C GLY A 125 -14.58 -11.90 -3.49
N LEU A 126 -13.78 -11.18 -2.70
CA LEU A 126 -12.96 -10.05 -3.16
C LEU A 126 -12.08 -10.48 -4.34
N HIS A 127 -11.31 -11.55 -4.22
CA HIS A 127 -10.39 -12.00 -5.25
C HIS A 127 -11.08 -12.41 -6.56
N LYS A 128 -12.19 -13.15 -6.48
CA LYS A 128 -12.86 -13.71 -7.67
C LYS A 128 -13.75 -12.72 -8.41
N TYR A 129 -14.47 -11.86 -7.69
CA TYR A 129 -15.57 -11.08 -8.27
C TYR A 129 -15.31 -9.59 -8.36
N TYR A 130 -14.57 -9.00 -7.41
CA TYR A 130 -14.34 -7.54 -7.39
C TYR A 130 -12.91 -7.19 -7.80
N LEU A 131 -11.92 -7.98 -7.37
CA LEU A 131 -10.49 -7.69 -7.49
C LEU A 131 -9.71 -8.84 -8.17
N PRO A 132 -10.14 -9.33 -9.35
CA PRO A 132 -9.40 -10.34 -10.09
C PRO A 132 -8.01 -9.81 -10.48
N GLY A 133 -6.98 -10.63 -10.23
CA GLY A 133 -5.58 -10.28 -10.52
C GLY A 133 -4.91 -9.27 -9.59
N TYR A 134 -5.60 -8.69 -8.60
CA TYR A 134 -5.03 -7.70 -7.67
C TYR A 134 -4.06 -8.29 -6.64
N PHE A 135 -4.26 -9.55 -6.25
CA PHE A 135 -3.49 -10.20 -5.18
C PHE A 135 -2.38 -11.14 -5.70
N LYS A 136 -1.90 -10.87 -6.92
CA LYS A 136 -0.73 -11.51 -7.53
C LYS A 136 0.56 -10.84 -7.06
N ALA A 137 1.69 -11.55 -7.06
CA ALA A 137 3.01 -11.00 -6.74
C ALA A 137 3.41 -9.89 -7.72
N MET A 138 3.02 -10.01 -8.99
CA MET A 138 3.06 -8.93 -9.99
C MET A 138 1.63 -8.56 -10.44
N PRO A 139 0.93 -7.66 -9.73
CA PRO A 139 -0.51 -7.43 -9.92
C PRO A 139 -0.79 -6.48 -11.11
N LYS A 140 -0.66 -6.99 -12.35
CA LYS A 140 -0.93 -6.24 -13.59
C LYS A 140 -2.31 -5.54 -13.57
N ALA A 141 -3.34 -6.18 -13.02
CA ALA A 141 -4.70 -5.63 -12.91
C ALA A 141 -4.78 -4.38 -12.02
N TYR A 142 -4.01 -4.35 -10.92
CA TYR A 142 -3.88 -3.16 -10.08
C TYR A 142 -3.15 -2.04 -10.83
N VAL A 143 -2.05 -2.34 -11.51
CA VAL A 143 -1.27 -1.32 -12.25
C VAL A 143 -2.16 -0.66 -13.31
N ARG A 144 -2.92 -1.45 -14.06
CA ARG A 144 -3.97 -0.98 -14.99
C ARG A 144 -4.96 -0.06 -14.29
N ASP A 145 -5.59 -0.52 -13.21
CA ASP A 145 -6.64 0.26 -12.54
C ASP A 145 -6.12 1.51 -11.81
N SER A 146 -4.82 1.57 -11.49
CA SER A 146 -4.17 2.80 -11.02
C SER A 146 -4.07 3.88 -12.11
N ARG A 147 -3.94 3.48 -13.38
CA ARG A 147 -4.01 4.37 -14.56
C ARG A 147 -5.44 4.74 -14.89
N VAL A 148 -6.38 3.80 -14.77
CA VAL A 148 -7.82 4.07 -14.87
C VAL A 148 -8.25 5.11 -13.85
N PHE A 149 -7.75 5.04 -12.60
CA PHE A 149 -7.99 6.06 -11.58
C PHE A 149 -7.51 7.46 -12.01
N LEU A 150 -6.33 7.61 -12.62
CA LEU A 150 -5.92 8.92 -13.14
C LEU A 150 -6.82 9.41 -14.27
N SER A 151 -7.27 8.50 -15.14
CA SER A 151 -8.23 8.83 -16.21
C SER A 151 -9.59 9.26 -15.67
N THR A 152 -10.12 8.62 -14.62
CA THR A 152 -11.36 9.06 -13.96
C THR A 152 -11.17 10.36 -13.20
N LEU A 153 -10.04 10.53 -12.48
CA LEU A 153 -9.71 11.79 -11.83
C LEU A 153 -9.60 12.95 -12.84
N ASN A 154 -9.07 12.70 -14.05
CA ASN A 154 -9.02 13.71 -15.12
C ASN A 154 -10.42 14.14 -15.57
N TYR A 155 -11.39 13.22 -15.61
CA TYR A 155 -12.77 13.52 -15.97
C TYR A 155 -13.46 14.43 -14.93
N PHE A 156 -13.33 14.13 -13.64
CA PHE A 156 -13.98 14.90 -12.58
C PHE A 156 -13.21 16.18 -12.20
N HIS A 157 -11.88 16.09 -12.10
CA HIS A 157 -10.99 17.10 -11.54
C HIS A 157 -9.69 17.22 -12.36
N PRO A 158 -9.74 17.73 -13.62
CA PRO A 158 -8.61 17.76 -14.54
C PRO A 158 -7.38 18.50 -13.98
N ASN A 159 -7.59 19.56 -13.19
CA ASN A 159 -6.50 20.31 -12.55
C ASN A 159 -5.74 19.46 -11.50
N LEU A 160 -6.46 18.64 -10.72
CA LEU A 160 -5.85 17.73 -9.75
C LEU A 160 -5.10 16.60 -10.44
N HIS A 161 -5.71 16.01 -11.47
CA HIS A 161 -5.06 14.99 -12.30
C HIS A 161 -3.74 15.51 -12.88
N GLU A 162 -3.75 16.68 -13.51
CA GLU A 162 -2.56 17.23 -14.17
C GLU A 162 -1.46 17.57 -13.15
N HIS A 163 -1.82 18.09 -11.99
CA HIS A 163 -0.87 18.37 -10.90
C HIS A 163 -0.23 17.09 -10.35
N ILE A 164 -1.04 16.07 -10.02
CA ILE A 164 -0.55 14.80 -9.48
C ILE A 164 0.31 14.06 -10.50
N LYS A 165 -0.16 13.93 -11.74
CA LYS A 165 0.52 13.22 -12.83
C LYS A 165 1.90 13.78 -13.16
N ASN A 166 2.08 15.10 -13.05
CA ASN A 166 3.37 15.74 -13.32
C ASN A 166 4.39 15.58 -12.17
N LEU A 167 3.97 15.09 -11.00
CA LEU A 167 4.84 14.93 -9.82
C LEU A 167 5.10 13.46 -9.47
N ILE A 168 4.10 12.58 -9.62
CA ILE A 168 4.18 11.17 -9.18
C ILE A 168 3.38 10.24 -10.09
N THR A 169 3.83 8.98 -10.20
CA THR A 169 3.05 7.91 -10.85
C THR A 169 2.00 7.36 -9.89
N PRO A 170 0.83 6.89 -10.37
CA PRO A 170 -0.26 6.45 -9.51
C PRO A 170 0.09 5.19 -8.71
N GLU A 171 0.96 4.33 -9.26
CA GLU A 171 1.39 3.10 -8.62
C GLU A 171 2.08 3.37 -7.26
N ALA A 172 2.63 4.56 -7.05
CA ALA A 172 3.33 4.96 -5.83
C ALA A 172 2.40 5.16 -4.61
N PHE A 173 1.09 5.33 -4.78
CA PHE A 173 0.16 5.55 -3.66
C PHE A 173 -1.15 4.75 -3.74
N VAL A 174 -1.67 4.48 -4.94
CA VAL A 174 -2.97 3.79 -5.11
C VAL A 174 -2.96 2.38 -4.50
N SER A 175 -1.79 1.74 -4.40
CA SER A 175 -1.61 0.41 -3.75
C SER A 175 -2.14 0.37 -2.32
N LYS A 176 -2.03 1.47 -1.57
CA LYS A 176 -2.57 1.57 -0.20
C LYS A 176 -4.09 1.54 -0.16
N TRP A 177 -4.74 2.06 -1.20
CA TRP A 177 -6.19 2.14 -1.30
C TRP A 177 -6.81 0.90 -1.97
N PHE A 178 -6.22 0.42 -3.07
CA PHE A 178 -6.84 -0.60 -3.93
C PHE A 178 -6.37 -2.03 -3.62
N ILE A 179 -5.13 -2.24 -3.19
CA ILE A 179 -4.64 -3.56 -2.76
C ILE A 179 -4.65 -3.69 -1.23
N GLY A 180 -4.19 -2.65 -0.53
CA GLY A 180 -4.20 -2.60 0.94
C GLY A 180 -5.58 -2.28 1.55
N LEU A 181 -6.60 -2.04 0.71
CA LEU A 181 -7.99 -1.73 1.08
C LEU A 181 -8.11 -0.76 2.27
N ASN A 182 -7.25 0.27 2.27
CA ASN A 182 -7.15 1.30 3.29
C ASN A 182 -6.88 0.83 4.74
N VAL A 183 -6.52 -0.44 4.98
CA VAL A 183 -6.31 -1.00 6.34
C VAL A 183 -5.29 -0.21 7.17
N HIS A 184 -4.25 0.32 6.52
CA HIS A 184 -3.22 1.15 7.17
C HIS A 184 -3.39 2.67 6.92
N VAL A 185 -4.46 3.07 6.25
CA VAL A 185 -4.74 4.44 5.77
C VAL A 185 -5.86 5.08 6.60
N LEU A 186 -7.02 4.43 6.70
CA LEU A 186 -8.19 4.95 7.40
C LEU A 186 -8.12 4.64 8.90
N THR A 187 -8.88 5.38 9.71
CA THR A 187 -9.14 5.02 11.11
C THR A 187 -10.12 3.84 11.16
N PHE A 188 -10.11 3.01 12.21
CA PHE A 188 -10.98 1.83 12.27
C PHE A 188 -12.48 2.15 12.10
N GLU A 189 -12.95 3.30 12.60
CA GLU A 189 -14.33 3.75 12.41
C GLU A 189 -14.70 3.95 10.94
N SER A 190 -13.86 4.67 10.20
CA SER A 190 -14.06 4.94 8.77
C SER A 190 -13.73 3.72 7.90
N LEU A 191 -12.81 2.86 8.34
CA LEU A 191 -12.46 1.61 7.68
C LEU A 191 -13.61 0.59 7.74
N MET A 192 -14.32 0.49 8.87
CA MET A 192 -15.53 -0.35 8.96
C MET A 192 -16.59 0.09 7.94
N LEU A 193 -16.84 1.40 7.83
CA LEU A 193 -17.78 1.94 6.84
C LEU A 193 -17.28 1.75 5.40
N PHE A 194 -15.97 1.91 5.15
CA PHE A 194 -15.33 1.63 3.86
C PHE A 194 -15.56 0.17 3.42
N PHE A 195 -15.37 -0.81 4.30
CA PHE A 195 -15.65 -2.22 3.99
C PHE A 195 -17.15 -2.47 3.73
N GLU A 196 -18.06 -1.87 4.49
CA GLU A 196 -19.50 -2.00 4.24
C GLU A 196 -19.92 -1.50 2.85
N HIS A 197 -19.28 -0.46 2.32
CA HIS A 197 -19.57 0.04 0.97
C HIS A 197 -18.83 -0.73 -0.13
N LEU A 198 -17.55 -1.07 0.08
CA LEU A 198 -16.79 -1.92 -0.84
C LEU A 198 -17.49 -3.27 -1.08
N LEU A 199 -18.04 -3.89 -0.03
CA LEU A 199 -18.70 -5.18 -0.15
C LEU A 199 -20.08 -5.10 -0.83
N LYS A 200 -20.75 -3.92 -0.79
CA LYS A 200 -22.03 -3.65 -1.46
C LYS A 200 -21.89 -3.26 -2.93
N GLU A 201 -20.89 -2.45 -3.24
CA GLU A 201 -20.75 -1.79 -4.54
C GLU A 201 -19.66 -2.42 -5.42
N GLY A 202 -18.70 -3.13 -4.81
CA GLY A 202 -17.57 -3.71 -5.53
C GLY A 202 -16.44 -2.71 -5.82
N ASP A 203 -15.63 -3.02 -6.82
CA ASP A 203 -14.46 -2.25 -7.26
C ASP A 203 -14.75 -0.80 -7.63
N ILE A 204 -15.95 -0.50 -8.17
CA ILE A 204 -16.39 0.87 -8.49
C ILE A 204 -16.29 1.82 -7.27
N PHE A 205 -16.47 1.30 -6.06
CA PHE A 205 -16.35 2.08 -4.83
C PHE A 205 -14.90 2.51 -4.54
N LEU A 206 -13.90 1.75 -4.96
CA LEU A 206 -12.49 2.14 -4.85
C LEU A 206 -12.21 3.40 -5.69
N PHE A 207 -12.76 3.47 -6.91
CA PHE A 207 -12.68 4.65 -7.76
C PHE A 207 -13.39 5.84 -7.12
N LYS A 208 -14.65 5.68 -6.67
CA LYS A 208 -15.40 6.71 -5.94
C LYS A 208 -14.63 7.26 -4.73
N TYR A 209 -14.08 6.37 -3.90
CA TYR A 209 -13.26 6.72 -2.73
C TYR A 209 -12.03 7.53 -3.13
N SER A 210 -11.26 7.07 -4.12
CA SER A 210 -10.04 7.74 -4.56
C SER A 210 -10.28 9.15 -5.13
N ILE A 211 -11.38 9.36 -5.88
CA ILE A 211 -11.80 10.68 -6.38
C ILE A 211 -12.17 11.59 -5.20
N ALA A 212 -13.01 11.11 -4.27
CA ALA A 212 -13.45 11.87 -3.11
C ALA A 212 -12.30 12.25 -2.16
N LEU A 213 -11.32 11.34 -1.97
CA LEU A 213 -10.10 11.60 -1.20
C LEU A 213 -9.27 12.73 -1.83
N CYS A 214 -9.00 12.64 -3.14
CA CYS A 214 -8.24 13.69 -3.85
C CYS A 214 -8.96 15.04 -3.79
N ARG A 215 -10.29 15.06 -3.92
CA ARG A 215 -11.12 16.27 -3.82
C ARG A 215 -11.15 16.86 -2.41
N THR A 216 -11.20 16.02 -1.37
CA THR A 216 -11.16 16.45 0.05
C THR A 216 -9.84 17.13 0.42
N LEU A 217 -8.76 16.69 -0.22
CA LEU A 217 -7.39 17.18 -0.05
C LEU A 217 -6.95 18.19 -1.13
N GLU A 218 -7.87 18.71 -1.95
CA GLU A 218 -7.52 19.47 -3.15
C GLU A 218 -6.64 20.69 -2.84
N GLN A 219 -6.96 21.43 -1.79
CA GLN A 219 -6.19 22.61 -1.40
C GLN A 219 -4.79 22.22 -0.93
N GLU A 220 -4.67 21.13 -0.17
CA GLU A 220 -3.40 20.64 0.35
C GLU A 220 -2.49 20.09 -0.75
N ILE A 221 -3.07 19.40 -1.74
CA ILE A 221 -2.40 18.84 -2.91
C ILE A 221 -1.92 19.96 -3.85
N MET A 222 -2.81 20.87 -4.26
CA MET A 222 -2.47 21.94 -5.22
C MET A 222 -1.47 22.95 -4.64
N ASN A 223 -1.36 23.05 -3.32
CA ASN A 223 -0.39 23.91 -2.63
C ASN A 223 0.98 23.25 -2.38
N THR A 224 1.29 22.11 -3.00
CA THR A 224 2.62 21.49 -2.87
C THR A 224 3.15 20.85 -4.14
N ASN A 225 4.44 21.09 -4.41
CA ASN A 225 5.25 20.40 -5.43
C ASN A 225 6.22 19.39 -4.79
N ASP A 226 6.15 19.19 -3.47
CA ASP A 226 7.01 18.25 -2.76
C ASP A 226 6.43 16.84 -2.87
N VAL A 227 7.16 15.95 -3.55
CA VAL A 227 6.76 14.57 -3.81
C VAL A 227 6.52 13.79 -2.52
N SER A 228 7.37 13.96 -1.50
CA SER A 228 7.24 13.26 -0.22
C SER A 228 6.01 13.71 0.54
N LYS A 229 5.74 15.02 0.56
CA LYS A 229 4.52 15.60 1.16
C LYS A 229 3.27 15.18 0.39
N LEU A 230 3.30 15.18 -0.94
CA LEU A 230 2.17 14.74 -1.77
C LEU A 230 1.85 13.26 -1.53
N LEU A 231 2.86 12.39 -1.46
CA LEU A 231 2.67 10.98 -1.10
C LEU A 231 2.11 10.82 0.32
N ALA A 232 2.60 11.58 1.30
CA ALA A 232 2.08 11.55 2.67
C ALA A 232 0.62 12.04 2.77
N LEU A 233 0.23 13.03 1.96
CA LEU A 233 -1.15 13.49 1.82
C LEU A 233 -2.05 12.38 1.27
N LEU A 234 -1.69 11.81 0.12
CA LEU A 234 -2.50 10.80 -0.56
C LEU A 234 -2.58 9.48 0.23
N ARG A 235 -1.52 9.11 0.95
CA ARG A 235 -1.51 7.91 1.82
C ARG A 235 -2.19 8.13 3.18
N LEU A 236 -2.66 9.36 3.47
CA LEU A 236 -3.15 9.80 4.78
C LEU A 236 -2.21 9.40 5.93
N ASP A 237 -0.91 9.63 5.74
CA ASP A 237 0.12 9.23 6.70
C ASP A 237 -0.12 9.86 8.08
N GLN A 238 0.10 9.06 9.13
CA GLN A 238 -0.24 9.42 10.52
C GLN A 238 0.51 10.64 11.06
N SER A 239 1.63 11.04 10.43
CA SER A 239 2.36 12.27 10.73
C SER A 239 1.60 13.53 10.31
N LEU A 240 0.70 13.43 9.32
CA LEU A 240 -0.19 14.51 8.88
C LEU A 240 -1.62 14.32 9.42
N PHE A 241 -2.08 13.07 9.48
CA PHE A 241 -3.46 12.71 9.87
C PHE A 241 -3.45 11.65 11.00
N PRO A 242 -3.06 12.04 12.24
CA PRO A 242 -3.16 11.17 13.41
C PRO A 242 -4.62 10.75 13.67
N ASN A 243 -4.82 9.75 14.54
CA ASN A 243 -6.14 9.16 14.76
C ASN A 243 -7.17 10.15 15.35
N ASP A 244 -6.69 11.21 16.03
CA ASP A 244 -7.46 12.30 16.62
C ASP A 244 -7.52 13.57 15.73
N TYR A 245 -7.06 13.48 14.47
CA TYR A 245 -7.03 14.61 13.54
C TYR A 245 -8.40 15.27 13.32
N LYS A 246 -8.38 16.60 13.24
CA LYS A 246 -9.52 17.46 12.94
C LYS A 246 -9.10 18.52 11.92
N LYS A 247 -9.91 18.78 10.90
CA LYS A 247 -9.64 19.85 9.92
C LYS A 247 -9.96 21.24 10.47
N SER A 248 -10.80 21.34 11.51
CA SER A 248 -11.08 22.57 12.26
C SER A 248 -11.52 22.27 13.70
N GLU A 249 -11.43 23.26 14.60
CA GLU A 249 -11.74 23.09 16.04
C GLU A 249 -13.19 22.61 16.30
N GLY A 250 -14.13 22.96 15.42
CA GLY A 250 -15.54 22.58 15.53
C GLY A 250 -15.85 21.14 15.11
N GLN A 251 -14.92 20.42 14.49
CA GLN A 251 -15.11 19.01 14.14
C GLN A 251 -14.87 18.08 15.33
N LYS A 252 -15.58 16.96 15.33
CA LYS A 252 -15.31 15.83 16.23
C LYS A 252 -14.12 15.03 15.69
N ILE A 253 -13.54 14.22 16.57
CA ILE A 253 -12.59 13.17 16.15
C ILE A 253 -13.36 12.19 15.26
N GLY A 254 -12.73 11.69 14.19
CA GLY A 254 -13.35 10.78 13.22
C GLY A 254 -13.99 11.49 12.02
N ASP A 255 -14.61 12.67 12.23
CA ASP A 255 -15.34 13.43 11.18
C ASP A 255 -14.54 13.55 9.88
N PHE A 256 -13.25 13.90 9.93
CA PHE A 256 -12.43 14.07 8.72
C PHE A 256 -12.41 12.80 7.84
N PHE A 257 -12.22 11.63 8.43
CA PHE A 257 -12.15 10.37 7.69
C PHE A 257 -13.54 9.88 7.27
N LEU A 258 -14.55 10.05 8.11
CA LEU A 258 -15.94 9.73 7.78
C LEU A 258 -16.45 10.55 6.58
N ASN A 259 -16.17 11.87 6.56
CA ASN A 259 -16.54 12.76 5.46
C ASN A 259 -15.95 12.32 4.11
N ILE A 260 -14.77 11.69 4.07
CA ILE A 260 -14.19 11.14 2.82
C ILE A 260 -15.04 9.97 2.31
N ILE A 261 -15.50 9.09 3.21
CA ILE A 261 -16.38 7.98 2.86
C ILE A 261 -17.75 8.49 2.42
N GLU A 262 -18.36 9.41 3.16
CA GLU A 262 -19.65 10.01 2.79
C GLU A 262 -19.59 10.74 1.44
N ALA A 263 -18.51 11.52 1.20
CA ALA A 263 -18.29 12.18 -0.08
C ALA A 263 -18.17 11.18 -1.25
N SER A 264 -17.54 10.01 -1.04
CA SER A 264 -17.43 8.98 -2.07
C SER A 264 -18.79 8.46 -2.55
N LEU A 265 -19.80 8.41 -1.67
CA LEU A 265 -21.16 8.01 -2.04
C LEU A 265 -21.85 8.99 -3.00
N THR A 266 -21.37 10.23 -3.06
CA THR A 266 -21.90 11.28 -3.94
C THR A 266 -21.23 11.33 -5.32
N VAL A 267 -20.17 10.53 -5.56
CA VAL A 267 -19.46 10.49 -6.84
C VAL A 267 -20.28 9.70 -7.86
N ASP A 268 -20.90 10.41 -8.80
CA ASP A 268 -21.68 9.84 -9.90
C ASP A 268 -20.77 9.26 -11.00
N MET A 269 -20.63 7.95 -11.02
CA MET A 269 -19.86 7.20 -12.01
C MET A 269 -20.70 6.80 -13.24
N THR A 270 -21.97 7.20 -13.36
CA THR A 270 -22.90 6.70 -14.41
C THR A 270 -22.40 6.98 -15.84
N ASN A 271 -21.63 8.05 -16.04
CA ASN A 271 -21.06 8.44 -17.35
C ASN A 271 -19.63 7.92 -17.57
N ILE A 272 -19.11 7.06 -16.68
CA ILE A 272 -17.78 6.48 -16.76
C ILE A 272 -17.86 5.02 -17.19
N ASP A 273 -17.36 4.73 -18.39
CA ASP A 273 -17.14 3.37 -18.87
C ASP A 273 -15.78 2.87 -18.36
N LEU A 274 -15.79 2.20 -17.19
CA LEU A 274 -14.58 1.65 -16.59
C LEU A 274 -13.92 0.59 -17.46
N ASP A 275 -14.67 -0.22 -18.19
CA ASP A 275 -14.11 -1.31 -18.98
C ASP A 275 -13.44 -0.80 -20.27
N LYS A 276 -13.99 0.25 -20.89
CA LYS A 276 -13.30 1.00 -21.94
C LYS A 276 -12.01 1.66 -21.43
N LEU A 277 -12.04 2.30 -20.25
CA LEU A 277 -10.83 2.87 -19.65
C LEU A 277 -9.78 1.79 -19.32
N ARG A 278 -10.22 0.60 -18.90
CA ARG A 278 -9.36 -0.57 -18.68
C ARG A 278 -8.71 -1.07 -19.97
N GLN A 279 -9.46 -1.14 -21.07
CA GLN A 279 -8.93 -1.48 -22.38
C GLN A 279 -7.88 -0.46 -22.85
N GLU A 280 -8.17 0.84 -22.70
CA GLU A 280 -7.23 1.92 -23.02
C GLU A 280 -5.95 1.86 -22.15
N ALA A 281 -6.08 1.60 -20.85
CA ALA A 281 -4.94 1.44 -19.94
C ALA A 281 -4.11 0.18 -20.25
N CYS A 282 -4.74 -0.94 -20.57
CA CYS A 282 -4.05 -2.17 -21.00
C CYS A 282 -3.21 -1.93 -22.28
N GLU A 283 -3.78 -1.26 -23.28
CA GLU A 283 -3.06 -0.97 -24.53
C GLU A 283 -1.89 -0.01 -24.30
N GLN A 284 -2.06 1.03 -23.46
CA GLN A 284 -0.97 1.91 -23.04
C GLN A 284 0.15 1.13 -22.34
N MET A 285 -0.18 0.20 -21.45
CA MET A 285 0.80 -0.65 -20.76
C MET A 285 1.54 -1.57 -21.74
N ARG A 286 0.83 -2.20 -22.69
CA ARG A 286 1.42 -3.07 -23.72
C ARG A 286 2.44 -2.31 -24.58
N LEU A 287 2.06 -1.14 -25.08
CA LEU A 287 2.94 -0.27 -25.88
C LEU A 287 4.16 0.23 -25.09
N GLU A 288 4.00 0.51 -23.80
CA GLU A 288 5.10 0.89 -22.93
C GLU A 288 6.07 -0.28 -22.67
N GLU A 289 5.55 -1.49 -22.46
CA GLU A 289 6.35 -2.71 -22.28
C GLU A 289 7.13 -3.08 -23.56
N GLU A 290 6.48 -2.98 -24.73
CA GLU A 290 7.14 -3.18 -26.03
C GLU A 290 8.26 -2.17 -26.27
N ARG A 291 8.03 -0.89 -25.95
CA ARG A 291 9.04 0.16 -26.06
C ARG A 291 10.21 -0.05 -25.09
N ARG A 292 9.94 -0.51 -23.86
CA ARG A 292 11.00 -0.87 -22.89
C ARG A 292 11.88 -2.00 -23.43
N LYS A 293 11.28 -3.08 -23.95
CA LYS A 293 12.00 -4.22 -24.56
C LYS A 293 12.80 -3.82 -25.81
N GLN A 294 12.28 -2.91 -26.63
CA GLN A 294 13.03 -2.36 -27.78
C GLN A 294 14.29 -1.61 -27.32
N ILE A 295 14.17 -0.70 -26.35
CA ILE A 295 15.32 0.06 -25.81
C ILE A 295 16.35 -0.86 -25.15
N GLU A 296 15.90 -1.90 -24.45
CA GLU A 296 16.76 -2.92 -23.86
C GLU A 296 17.51 -3.74 -24.92
N MET A 297 16.82 -4.17 -25.98
CA MET A 297 17.42 -4.87 -27.11
C MET A 297 18.40 -3.98 -27.89
N GLU A 298 18.09 -2.69 -28.10
CA GLU A 298 19.01 -1.73 -28.70
C GLU A 298 20.29 -1.59 -27.88
N ARG A 299 20.18 -1.40 -26.55
CA ARG A 299 21.33 -1.35 -25.63
C ARG A 299 22.18 -2.61 -25.64
N PHE A 300 21.56 -3.79 -25.71
CA PHE A 300 22.28 -5.05 -25.81
C PHE A 300 23.03 -5.21 -27.15
N LEU A 301 22.57 -4.54 -28.20
CA LEU A 301 23.19 -4.59 -29.53
C LEU A 301 24.24 -3.50 -29.78
N THR A 302 24.28 -2.42 -28.99
CA THR A 302 25.27 -1.33 -29.21
C THR A 302 26.63 -1.57 -28.57
N ASP A 303 26.75 -2.52 -27.64
CA ASP A 303 28.04 -2.95 -27.03
C ASP A 303 28.87 -1.78 -26.45
N ASP A 304 28.18 -0.72 -26.00
CA ASP A 304 28.79 0.41 -25.30
C ASP A 304 29.23 -0.08 -23.91
N GLU A 305 30.50 -0.48 -23.79
CA GLU A 305 31.16 -0.68 -22.50
C GLU A 305 30.84 0.50 -21.58
N ILE A 306 30.50 0.23 -20.31
CA ILE A 306 30.31 1.27 -19.31
C ILE A 306 31.68 1.87 -19.02
N ILE A 307 32.07 2.88 -19.79
CA ILE A 307 33.23 3.73 -19.52
C ILE A 307 32.87 4.55 -18.29
N PHE A 308 33.16 3.98 -17.12
CA PHE A 308 33.38 4.77 -15.92
C PHE A 308 34.53 5.73 -16.25
N SER A 309 34.22 7.02 -16.29
CA SER A 309 35.25 8.05 -16.33
C SER A 309 35.90 8.10 -14.96
N ASP A 310 36.86 7.21 -14.73
CA ASP A 310 37.77 7.32 -13.59
C ASP A 310 38.40 8.72 -13.66
N GLU A 311 38.23 9.48 -12.58
CA GLU A 311 38.74 10.85 -12.49
C GLU A 311 40.26 10.81 -12.63
N GLU A 312 40.84 11.53 -13.61
CA GLU A 312 42.29 11.61 -13.76
C GLU A 312 42.89 12.25 -12.50
N GLU A 313 43.62 11.46 -11.70
CA GLU A 313 44.40 11.95 -10.56
C GLU A 313 45.43 12.98 -11.05
N ASP A 314 45.21 14.26 -10.73
CA ASP A 314 46.07 15.36 -11.15
C ASP A 314 47.40 15.37 -10.36
N TYR A 315 48.40 14.64 -10.86
CA TYR A 315 49.76 14.53 -10.32
C TYR A 315 50.53 15.86 -10.41
N THR A 316 50.17 16.83 -9.57
CA THR A 316 50.96 18.06 -9.37
C THR A 316 52.09 17.83 -8.36
N LYS A 317 53.32 18.03 -8.83
CA LYS A 317 54.56 17.78 -8.08
C LYS A 317 54.69 18.63 -6.83
N SER A 318 55.26 18.03 -5.78
CA SER A 318 55.84 18.73 -4.65
C SER A 318 56.93 19.73 -5.08
N GLY A 319 56.92 20.90 -4.45
CA GLY A 319 57.97 21.91 -4.50
C GLY A 319 58.06 22.59 -3.14
N ASP A 320 59.21 22.46 -2.48
CA ASP A 320 59.39 22.85 -1.09
C ASP A 320 59.58 24.37 -0.88
N ASP A 321 59.25 24.78 0.35
CA ASP A 321 59.98 25.73 1.22
C ASP A 321 59.64 27.24 1.27
N ALA A 322 59.79 27.76 2.49
CA ALA A 322 60.14 29.12 2.91
C ALA A 322 59.24 30.33 2.53
N GLY A 323 58.14 30.48 3.28
CA GLY A 323 58.08 31.50 4.35
C GLY A 323 57.72 32.97 4.06
N LYS A 324 56.74 33.48 4.82
CA LYS A 324 56.78 34.79 5.53
C LYS A 324 55.56 35.01 6.43
N CYS A 325 55.80 35.38 7.69
CA CYS A 325 54.84 36.11 8.52
C CYS A 325 54.81 37.60 8.12
N PRO A 326 53.73 38.33 8.43
CA PRO A 326 53.65 39.12 9.69
C PRO A 326 52.36 38.76 10.49
N SER A 327 52.30 38.72 11.82
CA SER A 327 52.33 39.85 12.80
C SER A 327 51.27 40.94 12.48
N GLU A 328 50.45 41.46 13.38
CA GLU A 328 50.43 41.41 14.86
C GLU A 328 49.13 42.09 15.40
N ASN A 329 48.79 41.86 16.68
CA ASN A 329 47.89 42.68 17.56
C ASN A 329 46.38 42.78 17.21
N GLY A 330 45.43 42.74 18.15
CA GLY A 330 45.40 42.49 19.61
C GLY A 330 43.95 42.21 20.06
N GLU A 331 43.68 41.30 21.01
CA GLU A 331 43.40 41.58 22.44
C GLU A 331 42.11 42.43 22.64
N ASP A 332 41.01 41.89 23.21
CA ASP A 332 40.75 41.57 24.64
C ASP A 332 39.52 40.60 24.78
N VAL A 333 39.17 39.87 25.87
CA VAL A 333 39.86 39.36 27.09
C VAL A 333 38.91 38.41 27.91
N ILE A 334 39.42 37.29 28.46
CA ILE A 334 39.18 36.57 29.78
C ILE A 334 37.73 36.47 30.36
N SER A 335 37.20 35.41 31.04
CA SER A 335 37.62 34.16 31.73
C SER A 335 36.47 33.10 31.71
N ALA A 336 36.69 31.77 31.63
CA ALA A 336 36.88 30.77 32.73
C ALA A 336 35.90 30.86 33.94
N ALA A 337 35.33 29.79 34.53
CA ALA A 337 35.41 28.32 34.37
C ALA A 337 33.98 27.69 34.60
N ASP A 338 33.69 26.40 34.45
CA ASP A 338 34.03 25.30 35.38
C ASP A 338 33.74 23.90 34.74
N ALA A 339 34.17 22.81 35.38
CA ALA A 339 34.19 21.44 34.83
C ALA A 339 32.97 20.56 35.17
N GLY A 340 32.73 19.50 34.38
CA GLY A 340 31.75 18.44 34.68
C GLY A 340 31.64 17.37 33.59
N GLU A 341 32.05 16.14 33.90
CA GLU A 341 31.99 14.96 33.00
C GLU A 341 30.56 14.39 32.88
N GLY A 342 30.26 13.69 31.77
CA GLY A 342 28.97 13.01 31.59
C GLY A 342 28.85 12.27 30.25
N ASP A 343 29.17 10.98 30.26
CA ASP A 343 29.11 10.07 29.10
C ASP A 343 27.67 9.82 28.60
N GLY A 344 27.49 9.53 27.30
CA GLY A 344 26.16 9.27 26.74
C GLY A 344 26.09 9.16 25.21
N LYS A 345 26.83 8.23 24.60
CA LYS A 345 26.68 7.91 23.17
C LYS A 345 25.36 7.16 22.90
N GLU A 346 24.55 7.67 21.99
CA GLU A 346 23.53 6.87 21.30
C GLU A 346 23.88 6.82 19.81
N VAL A 347 24.04 5.60 19.28
CA VAL A 347 24.51 5.35 17.91
C VAL A 347 23.30 5.14 17.02
N ILE A 348 23.07 6.07 16.09
CA ILE A 348 22.11 5.87 15.00
C ILE A 348 22.74 4.90 13.99
N GLN A 349 22.12 3.74 13.79
CA GLN A 349 22.51 2.76 12.79
C GLN A 349 21.60 2.88 11.57
N ASP A 350 22.17 3.33 10.45
CA ASP A 350 21.46 3.45 9.17
C ASP A 350 21.03 2.09 8.61
N ALA A 351 19.74 1.93 8.35
CA ALA A 351 19.20 0.76 7.67
C ALA A 351 19.30 0.93 6.14
N LYS A 352 20.29 0.28 5.52
CA LYS A 352 20.35 0.15 4.05
C LYS A 352 19.33 -0.88 3.57
N THR A 353 18.32 -0.43 2.83
CA THR A 353 17.44 -1.30 2.03
C THR A 353 18.16 -1.81 0.79
N GLY A 354 18.51 -3.10 0.77
CA GLY A 354 18.98 -3.77 -0.44
C GLY A 354 17.81 -4.30 -1.26
N MET A 355 17.69 -3.87 -2.52
CA MET A 355 16.94 -4.64 -3.52
C MET A 355 17.79 -5.82 -3.96
N ALA A 356 17.21 -7.03 -3.98
CA ALA A 356 17.83 -8.20 -4.56
C ALA A 356 17.29 -8.38 -5.98
N GLU A 357 18.20 -8.43 -6.96
CA GLU A 357 17.89 -8.85 -8.32
C GLU A 357 17.62 -10.36 -8.33
N CYS A 358 16.65 -10.80 -9.14
CA CYS A 358 16.27 -12.21 -9.25
C CYS A 358 16.37 -12.62 -10.73
N GLU A 359 17.36 -13.44 -11.06
CA GLU A 359 17.58 -13.91 -12.43
C GLU A 359 16.49 -14.90 -12.86
N TYR A 360 15.70 -14.54 -13.87
CA TYR A 360 14.72 -15.44 -14.48
C TYR A 360 15.39 -16.36 -15.49
N THR A 361 15.11 -17.67 -15.41
CA THR A 361 15.58 -18.65 -16.40
C THR A 361 14.52 -18.90 -17.48
N GLU A 362 14.96 -19.04 -18.74
CA GLU A 362 14.14 -18.92 -19.97
C GLU A 362 12.96 -19.92 -20.12
N LYS A 363 12.80 -20.91 -19.22
CA LYS A 363 11.79 -21.97 -19.38
C LYS A 363 10.35 -21.54 -19.13
N THR A 364 10.12 -20.52 -18.31
CA THR A 364 8.75 -20.10 -17.92
C THR A 364 8.00 -19.37 -19.05
N ILE A 365 8.74 -18.72 -19.96
CA ILE A 365 8.22 -17.82 -21.01
C ILE A 365 7.33 -18.56 -22.05
N CYS A 366 7.44 -19.89 -22.13
CA CYS A 366 6.66 -20.68 -23.08
C CYS A 366 5.24 -21.03 -22.58
N GLU A 367 4.98 -21.04 -21.28
CA GLU A 367 3.67 -21.42 -20.72
C GLU A 367 2.70 -20.23 -20.62
N ASP A 368 3.20 -19.02 -20.34
CA ASP A 368 2.38 -17.80 -20.19
C ASP A 368 1.59 -17.43 -21.47
N LYS A 369 2.15 -17.67 -22.66
CA LYS A 369 1.52 -17.31 -23.95
C LYS A 369 0.23 -18.09 -24.23
N ASP A 370 0.10 -19.29 -23.68
CA ASP A 370 -1.10 -20.11 -23.80
C ASP A 370 -2.15 -19.80 -22.72
N VAL A 371 -1.81 -18.98 -21.72
CA VAL A 371 -2.74 -18.45 -20.70
C VAL A 371 -3.35 -17.14 -21.18
N GLU A 372 -2.53 -16.17 -21.64
CA GLU A 372 -3.01 -14.87 -22.15
C GLU A 372 -4.08 -15.04 -23.25
N LYS A 373 -3.94 -16.05 -24.10
CA LYS A 373 -4.91 -16.33 -25.16
C LYS A 373 -6.26 -16.87 -24.64
N ARG A 374 -6.28 -17.61 -23.53
CA ARG A 374 -7.52 -18.16 -22.94
C ARG A 374 -8.28 -17.11 -22.13
N GLU A 375 -7.57 -16.17 -21.50
CA GLU A 375 -8.21 -15.09 -20.74
C GLU A 375 -8.93 -14.09 -21.66
N CYS A 376 -8.38 -13.78 -22.85
CA CYS A 376 -9.10 -13.00 -23.86
C CYS A 376 -10.37 -13.71 -24.38
N GLU A 377 -10.29 -15.01 -24.69
CA GLU A 377 -11.44 -15.78 -25.22
C GLU A 377 -12.59 -16.00 -24.22
N TYR A 378 -12.35 -15.79 -22.91
CA TYR A 378 -13.38 -15.90 -21.87
C TYR A 378 -14.18 -14.58 -21.70
N MET A 379 -13.53 -13.43 -21.89
CA MET A 379 -14.15 -12.11 -21.76
C MET A 379 -15.06 -11.73 -22.95
N GLU A 380 -15.03 -12.46 -24.06
CA GLU A 380 -15.96 -12.29 -25.19
C GLU A 380 -17.26 -13.12 -25.07
N LYS A 381 -17.49 -13.81 -23.94
CA LYS A 381 -18.64 -14.73 -23.73
C LYS A 381 -19.49 -14.44 -22.49
N ILE A 382 -19.28 -13.30 -21.85
CA ILE A 382 -20.12 -12.74 -20.77
C ILE A 382 -20.74 -11.44 -21.31
#